data_AF-A0A151RN36-F1
#
_entry.id   AF-A0A151RN36-F1
#
_cell.length_a   1.000
_cell.length_b   1.000
_cell.length_c   1.000
_cell.angle_alpha   90.00
_cell.angle_beta   90.00
_cell.angle_gamma   90.00
#
_symmetry.space_group_name_H-M   'P 1'
#
loop_
_entity.id
_entity.type
_entity.pdbx_description
1 polymer ?
#
loop_
_entity_poly.entity_id
_entity_poly.type
_entity_poly.pdbx_seq_one_letter_code
_entity_poly.pdbx_strand_id
1 'polypeptide(L)'
;FFLGLQIVQSDEGIKIHQTKYTKELLKKYKIEDAKPMKTPMHPSSTLGLDKNSPYIDSIIYRGMVGSLLYLITSKPDIMFSVYVCARFQVRPKEVHLQAVKRILRYLKGIVNLGINFYRISWTSKRQSPIALSTCKVEYITAG
;
A
#
# COMPACT_ATOMS: atom_id res chain seq x y z
N PHE A 1 -15.33 13.53 -5.54
CA PHE A 1 -14.79 12.20 -5.19
C PHE A 1 -15.15 11.24 -6.30
N PHE A 2 -14.19 10.49 -6.84
CA PHE A 2 -14.47 9.43 -7.81
C PHE A 2 -14.09 8.10 -7.16
N LEU A 3 -15.05 7.19 -7.00
CA LEU A 3 -14.92 5.88 -6.33
C LEU A 3 -14.40 5.88 -4.87
N GLY A 4 -14.12 7.03 -4.27
CA GLY A 4 -13.49 7.15 -2.94
C GLY A 4 -12.02 7.57 -2.97
N LEU A 5 -11.45 7.72 -4.17
CA LEU A 5 -10.14 8.36 -4.39
C LEU A 5 -10.26 9.88 -4.30
N GLN A 6 -9.29 10.46 -3.60
CA GLN A 6 -9.09 11.90 -3.45
C GLN A 6 -7.75 12.26 -4.08
N ILE A 7 -7.78 13.19 -5.02
CA ILE A 7 -6.60 13.68 -5.73
C ILE A 7 -6.46 15.15 -5.37
N VAL A 8 -5.30 15.52 -4.84
CA VAL A 8 -4.93 16.90 -4.55
C VAL A 8 -3.77 17.26 -5.48
N GLN A 9 -3.96 18.27 -6.31
CA GLN A 9 -2.92 18.79 -7.18
C GLN A 9 -2.38 20.10 -6.61
N SER A 10 -1.07 20.26 -6.64
CA SER A 10 -0.34 21.41 -6.12
C SER A 10 0.89 21.67 -6.98
N ASP A 11 1.56 22.80 -6.76
CA ASP A 11 2.80 23.13 -7.50
C ASP A 11 3.92 22.12 -7.25
N GLU A 12 3.95 21.51 -6.06
CA GLU A 12 4.90 20.46 -5.68
C GLU A 12 4.62 19.13 -6.39
N GLY A 13 3.37 18.89 -6.81
CA GLY A 13 2.96 17.64 -7.45
C GLY A 13 1.54 17.19 -7.12
N ILE A 14 1.31 15.89 -7.30
CA ILE A 14 -0.01 15.24 -7.17
C ILE A 14 0.00 14.31 -5.96
N LYS A 15 -0.95 14.48 -5.05
CA LYS A 15 -1.21 13.58 -3.93
C LYS A 15 -2.47 12.77 -4.16
N ILE A 16 -2.38 11.45 -4.07
CA ILE A 16 -3.51 10.52 -4.16
C ILE A 16 -3.73 9.89 -2.79
N HIS A 17 -4.93 10.02 -2.23
CA HIS A 17 -5.28 9.44 -0.93
C HIS A 17 -6.74 8.96 -0.87
N GLN A 18 -7.06 8.11 0.11
CA GLN A 18 -8.41 7.54 0.32
C GLN A 18 -8.85 7.70 1.79
N THR A 19 -8.63 8.88 2.35
CA THR A 19 -8.86 9.16 3.78
C THR A 19 -10.33 9.00 4.16
N LYS A 20 -11.24 9.57 3.35
CA LYS A 20 -12.69 9.44 3.59
C LYS A 20 -13.14 7.97 3.57
N TYR A 21 -12.74 7.24 2.53
CA TYR A 21 -13.05 5.81 2.40
C TYR A 21 -12.49 4.99 3.58
N THR A 22 -11.26 5.27 4.01
CA THR A 22 -10.66 4.57 5.16
C THR A 22 -11.46 4.81 6.44
N LYS A 23 -11.94 6.03 6.70
CA LYS A 23 -12.78 6.33 7.88
C LYS A 23 -14.12 5.59 7.82
N GLU A 24 -14.80 5.63 6.68
CA GLU A 24 -16.07 4.92 6.46
C GLU A 24 -15.91 3.40 6.61
N LEU A 25 -14.78 2.86 6.15
CA LEU A 25 -14.42 1.45 6.28
C LEU A 25 -14.24 1.05 7.75
N LEU A 26 -13.52 1.85 8.53
CA LEU A 26 -13.31 1.60 9.96
C LEU A 26 -14.62 1.65 10.74
N LYS A 27 -15.51 2.59 10.39
CA LYS A 27 -16.87 2.67 10.94
C LYS A 27 -17.71 1.45 10.59
N LYS A 28 -17.73 1.05 9.31
CA LYS A 28 -18.49 -0.10 8.81
C LYS A 28 -18.16 -1.39 9.58
N TYR A 29 -16.89 -1.60 9.92
CA TYR A 29 -16.44 -2.80 10.63
C TYR A 29 -16.23 -2.59 12.14
N LYS A 30 -16.71 -1.48 12.71
CA LYS A 30 -16.65 -1.16 14.14
C LYS A 30 -15.22 -1.20 14.73
N ILE A 31 -14.25 -0.65 14.00
CA ILE A 31 -12.83 -0.57 14.40
C ILE A 31 -12.45 0.86 14.87
N GLU A 32 -13.40 1.80 14.85
CA GLU A 32 -13.16 3.21 15.21
C GLU A 32 -12.57 3.40 16.60
N ASP A 33 -12.92 2.56 17.58
CA ASP A 33 -12.43 2.63 18.96
C ASP A 33 -11.27 1.67 19.26
N ALA A 34 -10.90 0.80 18.32
CA ALA A 34 -9.86 -0.20 18.54
C ALA A 34 -8.46 0.42 18.67
N LYS A 35 -7.58 -0.15 19.50
CA LYS A 35 -6.19 0.31 19.59
C LYS A 35 -5.46 0.14 18.24
N PRO A 36 -4.78 1.19 17.72
CA PRO A 36 -4.07 1.08 16.45
C PRO A 36 -2.86 0.13 16.56
N MET A 37 -2.52 -0.51 15.45
CA MET A 37 -1.37 -1.42 15.35
C MET A 37 -0.26 -0.80 14.52
N LYS A 38 1.01 -1.09 14.85
CA LYS A 38 2.18 -0.56 14.13
C LYS A 38 2.49 -1.32 12.83
N THR A 39 2.04 -2.57 12.70
CA THR A 39 2.26 -3.39 11.50
C THR A 39 0.97 -4.08 11.05
N PRO A 40 0.75 -4.23 9.73
CA PRO A 40 -0.45 -4.88 9.20
C PRO A 40 -0.48 -6.39 9.50
N MET A 41 0.69 -7.04 9.56
CA MET A 41 0.86 -8.45 9.90
C MET A 41 2.12 -8.64 10.77
N HIS A 42 2.18 -9.73 11.53
CA HIS A 42 3.40 -10.08 12.27
C HIS A 42 4.32 -10.92 11.35
N PRO A 43 5.65 -10.72 11.36
CA PRO A 43 6.57 -11.46 10.47
C PRO A 43 6.47 -12.98 10.60
N SER A 44 6.20 -13.48 11.80
CA SER A 44 6.03 -14.92 12.08
C SER A 44 4.57 -15.41 12.02
N SER A 45 3.63 -14.62 11.50
CA SER A 45 2.23 -15.04 11.42
C SER A 45 2.02 -16.20 10.44
N THR A 46 1.68 -17.37 10.96
CA THR A 46 1.30 -18.57 10.19
C THR A 46 -0.21 -18.76 10.22
N LEU A 47 -0.92 -18.15 9.26
CA LEU A 47 -2.38 -18.10 9.25
C LEU A 47 -3.10 -19.44 9.05
N GLY A 48 -2.43 -20.46 8.51
CA GLY A 48 -3.05 -21.75 8.16
C GLY A 48 -2.91 -22.87 9.18
N LEU A 49 -2.18 -22.68 10.29
CA LEU A 49 -1.86 -23.76 11.22
C LEU A 49 -2.97 -24.07 12.24
N ASP A 50 -3.90 -23.14 12.46
CA ASP A 50 -4.95 -23.33 13.46
C ASP A 50 -6.12 -24.14 12.89
N LYS A 51 -6.03 -25.47 13.06
CA LYS A 51 -7.09 -26.40 12.66
C LYS A 51 -8.34 -26.29 13.55
N ASN A 52 -8.20 -25.82 14.79
CA ASN A 52 -9.26 -25.84 15.80
C ASN A 52 -10.10 -24.56 15.80
N SER A 53 -9.60 -23.47 15.19
CA SER A 53 -10.35 -22.23 15.07
C SER A 53 -11.70 -22.43 14.33
N PRO A 54 -12.80 -21.86 14.87
CA PRO A 54 -14.13 -22.03 14.29
C PRO A 54 -14.23 -21.33 12.92
N TYR A 55 -15.12 -21.84 12.08
CA TYR A 55 -15.47 -21.18 10.82
C TYR A 55 -16.23 -19.89 11.09
N ILE A 56 -16.04 -18.92 10.20
CA ILE A 56 -16.76 -17.65 10.22
C ILE A 56 -17.51 -17.45 8.91
N ASP A 57 -18.48 -16.54 8.92
CA ASP A 57 -19.30 -16.26 7.74
C ASP A 57 -18.45 -15.74 6.57
N SER A 58 -18.45 -16.52 5.47
CA SER A 58 -17.69 -16.22 4.27
C SER A 58 -18.14 -14.92 3.57
N ILE A 59 -19.40 -14.52 3.72
CA ILE A 59 -19.92 -13.28 3.11
C ILE A 59 -19.29 -12.07 3.80
N ILE A 60 -19.30 -12.07 5.14
CA ILE A 60 -18.69 -10.99 5.93
C ILE A 60 -17.19 -10.92 5.64
N TYR A 61 -16.50 -12.06 5.64
CA TYR A 61 -15.07 -12.11 5.37
C TYR A 61 -14.71 -11.59 3.98
N ARG A 62 -15.40 -12.05 2.94
CA ARG A 62 -15.18 -11.60 1.56
C ARG A 62 -15.45 -10.11 1.42
N GLY A 63 -16.49 -9.59 2.09
CA GLY A 63 -16.76 -8.16 2.15
C GLY A 63 -15.61 -7.36 2.74
N MET A 64 -15.02 -7.82 3.85
CA MET A 64 -13.85 -7.17 4.47
C MET A 64 -12.63 -7.21 3.56
N VAL A 65 -12.29 -8.37 3.01
CA VAL A 65 -11.13 -8.53 2.11
C VAL A 65 -11.30 -7.71 0.84
N GLY A 66 -12.49 -7.70 0.23
CA GLY A 66 -12.79 -6.89 -0.96
C GLY A 66 -12.63 -5.39 -0.70
N SER A 67 -13.09 -4.93 0.47
CA SER A 67 -12.91 -3.54 0.87
C SER A 67 -11.43 -3.16 1.07
N LEU A 68 -10.61 -4.10 1.56
CA LEU A 68 -9.17 -3.92 1.70
C LEU A 68 -8.44 -3.96 0.36
N LEU A 69 -8.86 -4.82 -0.58
CA LEU A 69 -8.31 -4.86 -1.94
C LEU A 69 -8.47 -3.50 -2.65
N TYR A 70 -9.59 -2.82 -2.43
CA TYR A 70 -9.81 -1.48 -2.97
C TYR A 70 -8.82 -0.42 -2.41
N LEU A 71 -8.37 -0.58 -1.16
CA LEU A 71 -7.40 0.34 -0.54
C LEU A 71 -5.97 0.18 -1.05
N ILE A 72 -5.61 -0.99 -1.59
CA ILE A 72 -4.24 -1.28 -2.03
C ILE A 72 -3.74 -0.26 -3.06
N THR A 73 -4.64 0.31 -3.87
CA THR A 73 -4.30 1.30 -4.89
C THR A 73 -3.65 2.56 -4.33
N SER A 74 -4.03 2.98 -3.11
CA SER A 74 -3.42 4.14 -2.43
C SER A 74 -2.55 3.76 -1.23
N LYS A 75 -2.62 2.49 -0.78
CA LYS A 75 -1.85 1.93 0.33
C LYS A 75 -1.19 0.61 -0.07
N PRO A 76 -0.06 0.66 -0.83
CA PRO A 76 0.66 -0.55 -1.24
C PRO A 76 1.36 -1.26 -0.06
N ASP A 77 1.59 -0.57 1.04
CA ASP A 77 2.14 -1.09 2.30
C ASP A 77 1.33 -2.26 2.91
N ILE A 78 0.00 -2.28 2.74
CA ILE A 78 -0.85 -3.38 3.24
C ILE A 78 -0.99 -4.54 2.25
N MET A 79 -0.52 -4.38 1.01
CA MET A 79 -0.79 -5.28 -0.12
C MET A 79 -0.50 -6.75 0.21
N PHE A 80 0.70 -7.02 0.71
CA PHE A 80 1.12 -8.39 1.08
C PHE A 80 0.16 -9.02 2.10
N SER A 81 -0.17 -8.27 3.15
CA SER A 81 -1.02 -8.76 4.25
C SER A 81 -2.43 -9.08 3.78
N VAL A 82 -2.98 -8.25 2.89
CA VAL A 82 -4.31 -8.45 2.29
C VAL A 82 -4.33 -9.67 1.38
N TYR A 83 -3.32 -9.84 0.52
CA TYR A 83 -3.24 -11.00 -0.37
C TYR A 83 -3.09 -12.34 0.37
N VAL A 84 -2.37 -12.36 1.49
CA VAL A 84 -2.32 -13.56 2.35
C VAL A 84 -3.72 -13.89 2.90
N CYS A 85 -4.47 -12.89 3.36
CA CYS A 85 -5.84 -13.10 3.85
C CYS A 85 -6.81 -13.55 2.73
N ALA A 86 -6.62 -13.06 1.50
CA ALA A 86 -7.47 -13.40 0.36
C ALA A 86 -7.46 -14.90 0.00
N ARG A 87 -6.40 -15.64 0.35
CA ARG A 87 -6.31 -17.09 0.11
C ARG A 87 -7.37 -17.91 0.85
N PHE A 88 -7.96 -17.35 1.92
CA PHE A 88 -8.89 -18.07 2.80
C PHE A 88 -10.36 -17.70 2.59
N GLN A 89 -10.73 -17.14 1.43
CA GLN A 89 -12.09 -16.64 1.17
C GLN A 89 -13.19 -17.72 1.12
N VAL A 90 -12.85 -18.97 0.80
CA VAL A 90 -13.84 -20.05 0.65
C VAL A 90 -14.27 -20.63 2.00
N ARG A 91 -13.30 -20.84 2.91
CA ARG A 91 -13.52 -21.43 4.23
C ARG A 91 -12.79 -20.63 5.31
N PRO A 92 -13.21 -19.36 5.55
CA PRO A 92 -12.50 -18.54 6.50
C PRO A 92 -12.73 -19.01 7.93
N LYS A 93 -11.71 -18.78 8.77
CA LYS A 93 -11.73 -19.09 10.20
C LYS A 93 -11.51 -17.84 11.03
N GLU A 94 -11.78 -17.94 12.32
CA GLU A 94 -11.62 -16.82 13.25
C GLU A 94 -10.19 -16.26 13.23
N VAL A 95 -9.16 -17.10 13.17
CA VAL A 95 -7.76 -16.63 13.06
C VAL A 95 -7.52 -15.76 11.81
N HIS A 96 -8.19 -16.04 10.70
CA HIS A 96 -8.10 -15.23 9.49
C HIS A 96 -8.84 -13.90 9.65
N LEU A 97 -10.01 -13.93 10.30
CA LEU A 97 -10.75 -12.72 10.65
C LEU A 97 -9.92 -11.81 11.58
N GLN A 98 -9.19 -12.36 12.53
CA GLN A 98 -8.30 -11.61 13.42
C GLN A 98 -7.16 -10.94 12.66
N ALA A 99 -6.60 -11.60 11.64
CA ALA A 99 -5.61 -10.98 10.76
C ALA A 99 -6.18 -9.81 9.97
N VAL A 100 -7.38 -9.96 9.39
CA VAL A 100 -8.08 -8.86 8.70
C VAL A 100 -8.37 -7.69 9.65
N LYS A 101 -8.85 -7.96 10.87
CA LYS A 101 -9.04 -6.94 11.91
C LYS A 101 -7.72 -6.25 12.29
N ARG A 102 -6.60 -6.98 12.31
CA ARG A 102 -5.27 -6.39 12.53
C ARG A 102 -4.90 -5.39 11.44
N ILE A 103 -5.15 -5.71 10.16
CA ILE A 103 -4.91 -4.78 9.03
C ILE A 103 -5.77 -3.51 9.20
N LEU A 104 -7.04 -3.64 9.58
CA LEU A 104 -7.90 -2.48 9.85
C LEU A 104 -7.38 -1.63 11.02
N ARG A 105 -6.91 -2.25 12.11
CA ARG A 105 -6.26 -1.51 13.22
C ARG A 105 -4.98 -0.81 12.80
N TYR A 106 -4.22 -1.39 11.88
CA TYR A 106 -3.04 -0.72 11.30
C TYR A 106 -3.47 0.52 10.51
N LEU A 107 -4.48 0.38 9.64
CA LEU A 107 -5.03 1.50 8.85
C LEU A 107 -5.53 2.65 9.73
N LYS A 108 -6.10 2.36 10.91
CA LYS A 108 -6.49 3.37 11.90
C LYS A 108 -5.31 4.26 12.34
N GLY A 109 -4.10 3.70 12.42
CA GLY A 109 -2.90 4.48 12.76
C GLY A 109 -2.42 5.41 11.64
N ILE A 110 -2.85 5.20 10.39
CA ILE A 110 -2.32 5.87 9.19
C ILE A 110 -3.41 6.37 8.25
N VAL A 111 -4.54 6.84 8.80
CA VAL A 111 -5.75 7.23 8.03
C VAL A 111 -5.51 8.38 7.04
N ASN A 112 -4.62 9.31 7.38
CA ASN A 112 -4.34 10.51 6.58
C ASN A 112 -3.19 10.33 5.57
N LEU A 113 -2.61 9.13 5.48
CA LEU A 113 -1.52 8.82 4.57
C LEU A 113 -2.04 8.64 3.13
N GLY A 114 -1.22 9.04 2.16
CA GLY A 114 -1.44 8.84 0.72
C GLY A 114 -0.12 8.82 -0.04
N ILE A 115 -0.20 8.66 -1.36
CA ILE A 115 0.94 8.60 -2.26
C ILE A 115 1.16 10.00 -2.85
N ASN A 116 2.39 10.51 -2.79
CA ASN A 116 2.78 11.79 -3.40
C ASN A 116 3.63 11.52 -4.65
N PHE A 117 3.29 12.19 -5.75
CA PHE A 117 4.05 12.24 -6.99
C PHE A 117 4.59 13.66 -7.15
N TYR A 118 5.88 13.85 -6.94
CA TYR A 118 6.52 15.16 -7.00
C TYR A 118 6.87 15.55 -8.44
N ARG A 119 6.75 16.84 -8.79
CA ARG A 119 7.23 17.35 -10.07
C ARG A 119 8.75 17.37 -10.06
N ILE A 120 9.37 16.63 -10.98
CA ILE A 120 10.81 16.68 -11.19
C ILE A 120 11.09 17.77 -12.22
N SER A 121 11.76 18.84 -11.80
CA SER A 121 12.38 19.78 -12.74
C SER A 121 13.74 19.22 -13.16
N TRP A 122 13.85 18.72 -14.38
CA TRP A 122 15.14 18.38 -14.97
C TRP A 122 15.91 19.66 -15.32
N THR A 123 16.46 20.35 -14.33
CA THR A 123 17.55 21.28 -14.58
C THR A 123 18.80 20.44 -14.79
N SER A 124 19.01 19.98 -16.02
CA SER A 124 20.25 19.32 -16.44
C SER A 124 21.40 20.31 -16.24
N LYS A 125 22.16 20.16 -15.15
CA LYS A 125 23.55 20.63 -15.17
C LYS A 125 24.26 19.67 -16.12
N ARG A 126 24.42 20.08 -17.38
CA ARG A 126 25.35 19.42 -18.29
C ARG A 126 26.70 19.40 -17.59
N GLN A 127 27.10 18.25 -17.07
CA GLN A 127 28.48 18.05 -16.63
C GLN A 127 29.32 18.13 -17.89
N SER A 128 30.30 19.03 -17.92
CA SER A 128 31.26 19.07 -19.03
C SER A 128 31.93 17.69 -19.09
N PRO A 129 31.89 16.99 -20.23
CA PRO A 129 32.58 15.72 -20.34
C PRO A 129 34.08 16.01 -20.24
N ILE A 130 34.69 15.68 -19.11
CA ILE A 130 36.14 15.61 -19.01
C ILE A 130 36.52 14.34 -19.77
N ALA A 131 36.82 14.50 -21.06
CA ALA A 131 37.33 13.42 -21.88
C ALA A 131 38.75 13.04 -21.39
N LEU A 132 38.84 12.07 -20.50
CA LEU A 132 40.08 11.34 -20.20
C LEU A 132 40.22 10.16 -21.16
N SER A 133 40.32 10.45 -22.46
CA SER A 133 40.70 9.45 -23.45
C SER A 133 41.68 10.07 -24.44
N THR A 134 42.88 9.51 -24.45
CA THR A 134 44.01 9.83 -25.34
C THR A 134 43.72 9.48 -26.81
N CYS A 135 42.64 8.78 -27.13
CA CYS A 135 42.34 8.32 -28.50
C CYS A 135 41.90 9.44 -29.46
N LYS A 136 41.71 10.68 -29.00
CA LYS A 136 41.34 11.80 -29.89
C LYS A 136 42.54 12.47 -30.59
N VAL A 137 43.78 12.10 -30.24
CA VAL A 137 44.99 12.73 -30.81
C VAL A 137 45.49 12.00 -32.08
N GLU A 138 45.06 10.75 -32.34
CA GLU A 138 45.63 9.95 -33.44
C GLU A 138 45.01 10.21 -34.84
N TYR A 139 43.87 10.89 -34.94
CA TYR A 139 43.20 11.12 -36.24
C TYR A 139 43.53 12.45 -36.91
N ILE A 140 44.31 13.34 -36.28
CA ILE A 140 44.63 14.67 -36.83
C ILE A 140 45.98 14.68 -37.59
N THR A 141 46.77 13.61 -37.56
CA THR A 141 48.08 13.54 -38.25
C THR A 141 48.10 12.66 -39.50
N ALA A 142 46.93 12.27 -40.04
CA ALA A 142 46.84 11.47 -41.27
C ALA A 142 45.94 12.13 -42.33
N GLY A 143 46.01 13.45 -42.46
CA GLY A 143 45.38 14.24 -43.52
C GLY A 143 46.27 15.41 -43.92
#